data_AF-A0A6C0BBU7-F1
#
_entry.id   AF-A0A6C0BBU7-F1
#
_cell.length_a   1.000
_cell.length_b   1.000
_cell.length_c   1.000
_cell.angle_alpha   90.00
_cell.angle_beta   90.00
_cell.angle_gamma   90.00
#
_symmetry.space_group_name_H-M   'P 1'
#
loop_
_entity.id
_entity.type
_entity.pdbx_description
1 polymer ?
#
loop_
_entity_poly.entity_id
_entity_poly.type
_entity_poly.pdbx_seq_one_letter_code
_entity_poly.pdbx_strand_id
1 'polypeptide(L)'
;MRPVDSCVIRISGRYRTCTHANCIQTALYNFEDSVKATYCELHKLPNMIQLNNKKCLEFGCNTYASFNFENKKKGLYCSIHKKPEMVNITKRKCIEDGCDIRASFNTQDSKKPCYCTIHKKSGMIDVVNKRCNFEGCMKLPSFNYKFKSPEYCHEHKSENMINLRYQTCTVETCNIMAKYNYPNNSRGMYCTTHKKHNMINIHSTKCQTTGCKKQPYIDTFGMLSKFCEEHDIEKKPLRCAKCSNIAVYGSIGLFPRHCFMHRLPIDIKLKK
;
A
#
# COMPACT_ATOMS: atom_id res chain seq x y z
N MET A 1 41.92 5.24 -19.08
CA MET A 1 41.07 4.17 -19.63
C MET A 1 40.85 3.12 -18.55
N ARG A 2 39.60 2.80 -18.22
CA ARG A 2 39.25 1.62 -17.41
C ARG A 2 38.95 0.46 -18.34
N PRO A 3 39.23 -0.78 -17.91
CA PRO A 3 38.28 -1.86 -18.07
C PRO A 3 37.55 -2.15 -16.75
N VAL A 4 36.35 -2.66 -16.94
CA VAL A 4 35.29 -2.91 -15.97
C VAL A 4 35.43 -4.32 -15.39
N ASP A 5 34.63 -4.59 -14.34
CA ASP A 5 34.28 -5.92 -13.83
C ASP A 5 35.22 -6.61 -12.83
N SER A 6 35.04 -6.25 -11.56
CA SER A 6 34.84 -7.30 -10.54
C SER A 6 33.61 -6.97 -9.71
N CYS A 7 32.48 -7.48 -10.20
CA CYS A 7 31.25 -7.62 -9.45
C CYS A 7 31.53 -8.62 -8.32
N VAL A 8 32.01 -8.13 -7.16
CA VAL A 8 32.08 -8.96 -5.96
C VAL A 8 30.63 -9.26 -5.57
N ILE A 9 30.19 -10.46 -5.91
CA ILE A 9 28.96 -11.06 -5.41
C ILE A 9 29.08 -11.06 -3.88
N ARG A 10 28.44 -10.09 -3.22
CA ARG A 10 28.18 -10.19 -1.79
C ARG A 10 27.11 -11.27 -1.62
N ILE A 11 27.58 -12.51 -1.48
CA ILE A 11 26.77 -13.62 -1.01
C ILE A 11 26.14 -13.18 0.31
N SER A 12 24.82 -13.18 0.34
CA SER A 12 23.96 -12.98 1.51
C SER A 12 24.59 -13.57 2.77
N GLY A 13 24.91 -12.70 3.73
CA GLY A 13 25.72 -13.04 4.89
C GLY A 13 25.14 -14.21 5.69
N ARG A 14 25.98 -15.23 5.93
CA ARG A 14 25.76 -16.27 6.94
C ARG A 14 25.33 -15.62 8.25
N TYR A 15 24.22 -16.09 8.82
CA TYR A 15 23.83 -15.65 10.15
C TYR A 15 24.94 -16.03 11.15
N ARG A 16 25.34 -15.08 12.00
CA ARG A 16 26.39 -15.31 13.01
C ARG A 16 25.85 -16.18 14.13
N THR A 17 26.72 -16.94 14.78
CA THR A 17 26.40 -17.64 16.02
C THR A 17 26.39 -16.68 17.21
N CYS A 18 25.65 -17.04 18.25
CA CYS A 18 25.58 -16.32 19.51
C CYS A 18 26.96 -16.24 20.17
N THR A 19 27.25 -15.10 20.79
CA THR A 19 28.50 -14.83 21.52
C THR A 19 28.56 -15.48 22.90
N HIS A 20 27.45 -16.04 23.39
CA HIS A 20 27.45 -16.81 24.65
C HIS A 20 28.27 -18.10 24.49
N ALA A 21 29.07 -18.43 25.50
CA ALA A 21 29.98 -19.57 25.47
C ALA A 21 29.24 -20.86 25.08
N ASN A 22 29.82 -21.63 24.15
CA ASN A 22 29.28 -22.88 23.63
C ASN A 22 27.87 -22.79 22.99
N CYS A 23 27.38 -21.58 22.69
CA CYS A 23 26.07 -21.41 22.06
C CYS A 23 26.16 -21.48 20.53
N ILE A 24 25.55 -22.51 19.94
CA ILE A 24 25.46 -22.69 18.48
C ILE A 24 24.25 -21.98 17.85
N GLN A 25 23.40 -21.35 18.66
CA GLN A 25 22.20 -20.68 18.17
C GLN A 25 22.53 -19.46 17.34
N THR A 26 21.65 -19.14 16.38
CA THR A 26 21.81 -17.95 15.55
C THR A 26 21.67 -16.68 16.39
N ALA A 27 22.64 -15.78 16.28
CA ALA A 27 22.57 -14.44 16.82
C ALA A 27 21.58 -13.58 16.02
N LEU A 28 20.52 -13.12 16.68
CA LEU A 28 19.48 -12.27 16.12
C LEU A 28 19.28 -10.97 16.91
N TYR A 29 19.79 -10.87 18.13
CA TYR A 29 19.57 -9.80 19.09
C TYR A 29 20.82 -8.97 19.35
N ASN A 30 20.62 -7.66 19.54
CA ASN A 30 21.60 -6.73 20.10
C ASN A 30 20.90 -5.41 20.50
N PHE A 31 21.64 -4.44 21.05
CA PHE A 31 21.14 -3.08 21.32
C PHE A 31 20.87 -2.29 20.04
N GLU A 32 20.01 -1.27 20.12
CA GLU A 32 19.44 -0.55 18.97
C GLU A 32 20.47 -0.01 17.97
N ASP A 33 21.58 0.55 18.47
CA ASP A 33 22.63 1.15 17.62
C ASP A 33 23.64 0.14 17.07
N SER A 34 23.48 -1.14 17.41
CA SER A 34 24.41 -2.18 16.98
C SER A 34 24.19 -2.57 15.53
N VAL A 35 25.28 -2.62 14.76
CA VAL A 35 25.27 -2.99 13.34
C VAL A 35 25.05 -4.50 13.14
N LYS A 36 25.36 -5.31 14.14
CA LYS A 36 25.43 -6.78 14.03
C LYS A 36 24.77 -7.44 15.23
N ALA A 37 23.96 -8.47 14.97
CA ALA A 37 23.41 -9.32 16.03
C ALA A 37 24.53 -10.15 16.67
N THR A 38 24.50 -10.26 18.00
CA THR A 38 25.49 -10.99 18.80
C THR A 38 24.85 -12.00 19.76
N TYR A 39 23.56 -11.86 20.09
CA TYR A 39 22.87 -12.74 21.03
C TYR A 39 21.71 -13.49 20.36
N CYS A 40 21.44 -14.73 20.78
CA CYS A 40 20.22 -15.45 20.37
C CYS A 40 19.05 -15.06 21.28
N GLU A 41 17.85 -15.60 21.03
CA GLU A 41 16.67 -15.34 21.86
C GLU A 41 16.91 -15.68 23.34
N LEU A 42 17.54 -16.83 23.60
CA LEU A 42 17.77 -17.35 24.95
C LEU A 42 18.81 -16.53 25.73
N HIS A 43 19.72 -15.87 25.03
CA HIS A 43 20.81 -15.10 25.62
C HIS A 43 20.67 -13.59 25.41
N LYS A 44 19.48 -13.11 25.04
CA LYS A 44 19.24 -11.68 24.91
C LYS A 44 19.21 -11.03 26.31
N LEU A 45 19.83 -9.87 26.44
CA LEU A 45 19.70 -9.03 27.64
C LEU A 45 18.42 -8.19 27.57
N PRO A 46 17.92 -7.68 28.71
CA PRO A 46 16.90 -6.64 28.72
C PRO A 46 17.28 -5.49 27.78
N ASN A 47 16.28 -4.95 27.06
CA ASN A 47 16.43 -3.88 26.06
C ASN A 47 17.18 -4.24 24.77
N MET A 48 17.56 -5.50 24.54
CA MET A 48 18.03 -5.93 23.23
C MET A 48 16.87 -6.12 22.26
N ILE A 49 17.04 -5.62 21.03
CA ILE A 49 16.10 -5.76 19.93
C ILE A 49 16.60 -6.80 18.92
N GLN A 50 15.66 -7.45 18.25
CA GLN A 50 16.01 -8.35 17.15
C GLN A 50 16.46 -7.52 15.93
N LEU A 51 17.74 -7.57 15.58
CA LEU A 51 18.32 -6.73 14.53
C LEU A 51 17.86 -7.13 13.12
N ASN A 52 17.57 -8.42 12.90
CA ASN A 52 17.09 -8.92 11.60
C ASN A 52 15.56 -8.90 11.49
N ASN A 53 14.85 -8.46 12.53
CA ASN A 53 13.41 -8.36 12.47
C ASN A 53 13.02 -7.18 11.60
N LYS A 54 12.28 -7.49 10.53
CA LYS A 54 11.72 -6.49 9.65
C LYS A 54 10.32 -6.08 10.09
N LYS A 55 9.82 -6.56 11.24
CA LYS A 55 8.50 -6.20 11.80
C LYS A 55 8.56 -4.91 12.61
N CYS A 56 7.40 -4.28 12.72
CA CYS A 56 7.14 -3.13 13.57
C CYS A 56 7.45 -3.45 15.04
N LEU A 57 8.03 -2.48 15.77
CA LEU A 57 8.32 -2.61 17.20
C LEU A 57 7.09 -2.52 18.11
N GLU A 58 5.97 -1.99 17.61
CA GLU A 58 4.71 -1.93 18.36
C GLU A 58 4.27 -3.33 18.81
N PHE A 59 3.90 -3.46 20.10
CA PHE A 59 3.55 -4.74 20.69
C PHE A 59 2.37 -5.38 19.96
N GLY A 60 2.50 -6.67 19.62
CA GLY A 60 1.49 -7.41 18.85
C GLY A 60 1.42 -7.07 17.35
N CYS A 61 2.25 -6.17 16.84
CA CYS A 61 2.22 -5.80 15.43
C CYS A 61 3.05 -6.75 14.55
N ASN A 62 2.39 -7.40 13.58
CA ASN A 62 3.04 -8.29 12.62
C ASN A 62 3.36 -7.64 11.25
N THR A 63 3.19 -6.32 11.14
CA THR A 63 3.43 -5.59 9.88
C THR A 63 4.90 -5.21 9.71
N TYR A 64 5.33 -4.98 8.48
CA TYR A 64 6.72 -4.62 8.16
C TYR A 64 7.08 -3.20 8.62
N ALA A 65 8.21 -3.06 9.32
CA ALA A 65 8.78 -1.79 9.73
C ALA A 65 9.49 -1.09 8.56
N SER A 66 8.95 0.05 8.15
CA SER A 66 9.50 0.87 7.07
C SER A 66 9.73 2.33 7.45
N PHE A 67 9.33 2.73 8.66
CA PHE A 67 9.41 4.09 9.17
C PHE A 67 10.45 4.21 10.28
N ASN A 68 11.21 5.29 10.22
CA ASN A 68 12.13 5.74 11.27
C ASN A 68 12.40 7.25 11.08
N PHE A 69 13.13 7.87 11.99
CA PHE A 69 13.66 9.22 11.80
C PHE A 69 14.63 9.28 10.62
N GLU A 70 14.81 10.48 10.08
CA GLU A 70 15.67 10.73 8.93
C GLU A 70 17.11 10.24 9.18
N ASN A 71 17.80 9.83 8.11
CA ASN A 71 19.16 9.27 8.13
C ASN A 71 19.35 7.91 8.83
N LYS A 72 18.31 7.34 9.47
CA LYS A 72 18.38 5.99 10.02
C LYS A 72 18.29 4.94 8.89
N LYS A 73 19.06 3.86 9.04
CA LYS A 73 19.19 2.80 8.02
C LYS A 73 18.19 1.64 8.17
N LYS A 74 17.52 1.54 9.32
CA LYS A 74 16.60 0.45 9.66
C LYS A 74 15.22 1.00 10.06
N GLY A 75 14.16 0.41 9.49
CA GLY A 75 12.79 0.76 9.87
C GLY A 75 12.47 0.18 11.24
N LEU A 76 11.81 0.96 12.09
CA LEU A 76 11.41 0.55 13.43
C LEU A 76 9.89 0.38 13.52
N TYR A 77 9.13 1.20 12.81
CA TYR A 77 7.68 1.20 12.87
C TYR A 77 7.06 1.01 11.47
N CYS A 78 5.84 0.49 11.43
CA CYS A 78 5.04 0.47 10.21
C CYS A 78 4.37 1.83 9.98
N SER A 79 3.63 1.98 8.87
CA SER A 79 2.91 3.23 8.57
C SER A 79 1.85 3.59 9.61
N ILE A 80 1.28 2.60 10.30
CA ILE A 80 0.23 2.79 11.30
C ILE A 80 0.82 3.22 12.65
N HIS A 81 1.97 2.67 13.02
CA HIS A 81 2.61 2.91 14.32
C HIS A 81 3.79 3.87 14.23
N LYS A 82 3.97 4.58 13.11
CA LYS A 82 5.02 5.59 13.00
C LYS A 82 4.77 6.72 14.02
N LYS A 83 5.84 7.23 14.61
CA LYS A 83 5.78 8.43 15.46
C LYS A 83 5.73 9.70 14.58
N PRO A 84 5.31 10.85 15.13
CA PRO A 84 5.51 12.15 14.47
C PRO A 84 6.97 12.30 14.02
N GLU A 85 7.18 13.02 12.91
CA GLU A 85 8.50 13.20 12.26
C GLU A 85 9.18 11.94 11.70
N MET A 86 8.61 10.74 11.87
CA MET A 86 9.15 9.56 11.21
C MET A 86 8.78 9.52 9.73
N VAL A 87 9.80 9.24 8.92
CA VAL A 87 9.73 9.14 7.46
C VAL A 87 9.85 7.69 7.03
N ASN A 88 9.32 7.36 5.84
CA ASN A 88 9.55 6.04 5.27
C ASN A 88 10.98 5.96 4.75
N ILE A 89 11.88 5.34 5.51
CA ILE A 89 13.31 5.24 5.15
C ILE A 89 13.60 4.16 4.09
N THR A 90 12.62 3.31 3.78
CA THR A 90 12.77 2.24 2.77
C THR A 90 12.46 2.72 1.36
N LYS A 91 11.71 3.82 1.24
CA LYS A 91 11.39 4.46 -0.04
C LYS A 91 12.25 5.71 -0.19
N ARG A 92 12.85 5.89 -1.36
CA ARG A 92 13.64 7.10 -1.66
C ARG A 92 12.69 8.29 -1.79
N LYS A 93 13.03 9.40 -1.14
CA LYS A 93 12.41 10.70 -1.38
C LYS A 93 12.92 11.29 -2.70
N CYS A 94 12.21 12.28 -3.20
CA CYS A 94 12.67 13.12 -4.30
C CYS A 94 13.98 13.81 -3.94
N ILE A 95 14.84 14.03 -4.94
CA ILE A 95 16.14 14.69 -4.76
C ILE A 95 16.02 16.21 -4.60
N GLU A 96 14.94 16.82 -5.12
CA GLU A 96 14.68 18.25 -4.94
C GLU A 96 14.54 18.61 -3.46
N ASP A 97 15.17 19.72 -3.09
CA ASP A 97 15.27 20.16 -1.70
C ASP A 97 13.88 20.45 -1.12
N GLY A 98 13.68 20.05 0.14
CA GLY A 98 12.37 20.15 0.83
C GLY A 98 11.25 19.25 0.28
N CYS A 99 11.51 18.29 -0.63
CA CYS A 99 10.47 17.43 -1.19
C CYS A 99 10.37 16.04 -0.52
N ASP A 100 9.31 15.84 0.25
CA ASP A 100 9.02 14.54 0.91
C ASP A 100 8.26 13.51 0.05
N ILE A 101 7.94 13.86 -1.19
CA ILE A 101 7.23 12.95 -2.09
C ILE A 101 8.18 11.82 -2.51
N ARG A 102 7.67 10.58 -2.47
CA ARG A 102 8.40 9.40 -2.94
C ARG A 102 8.90 9.60 -4.37
N ALA A 103 10.18 9.35 -4.58
CA ALA A 103 10.75 9.27 -5.91
C ALA A 103 10.26 8.01 -6.65
N SER A 104 9.87 8.21 -7.90
CA SER A 104 9.52 7.13 -8.83
C SER A 104 10.09 7.34 -10.24
N PHE A 105 10.58 8.54 -10.56
CA PHE A 105 11.04 8.90 -11.89
C PHE A 105 12.56 8.99 -11.97
N ASN A 106 13.10 8.56 -13.12
CA ASN A 106 14.48 8.79 -13.53
C ASN A 106 14.64 8.59 -15.05
N THR A 107 15.86 8.61 -15.58
CA THR A 107 16.19 8.25 -16.97
C THR A 107 15.96 6.76 -17.25
N GLN A 108 15.86 6.39 -18.52
CA GLN A 108 15.62 5.01 -19.00
C GLN A 108 16.63 3.99 -18.46
N ASP A 109 17.90 4.35 -18.41
CA ASP A 109 18.97 3.43 -18.02
C ASP A 109 19.12 3.31 -16.50
N SER A 110 18.38 4.11 -15.73
CA SER A 110 18.50 4.18 -14.28
C SER A 110 17.50 3.26 -13.57
N LYS A 111 18.01 2.26 -12.84
CA LYS A 111 17.17 1.38 -11.99
C LYS A 111 16.71 2.02 -10.66
N LYS A 112 17.26 3.17 -10.28
CA LYS A 112 16.97 3.84 -9.00
C LYS A 112 16.20 5.13 -9.25
N PRO A 113 15.03 5.34 -8.64
CA PRO A 113 14.29 6.59 -8.80
C PRO A 113 14.97 7.74 -8.04
N CYS A 114 14.91 8.95 -8.60
CA CYS A 114 15.46 10.17 -8.00
C CYS A 114 14.43 11.30 -7.90
N TYR A 115 13.45 11.36 -8.81
CA TYR A 115 12.47 12.46 -8.87
C TYR A 115 11.07 11.94 -8.56
N CYS A 116 10.22 12.78 -7.95
CA CYS A 116 8.80 12.50 -7.79
C CYS A 116 8.00 12.84 -9.04
N THR A 117 6.68 12.62 -9.01
CA THR A 117 5.76 12.96 -10.10
C THR A 117 5.77 14.45 -10.46
N ILE A 118 5.99 15.32 -9.47
CA ILE A 118 5.96 16.79 -9.63
C ILE A 118 7.29 17.30 -10.19
N HIS A 119 8.41 16.78 -9.68
CA HIS A 119 9.76 17.22 -10.03
C HIS A 119 10.41 16.41 -11.15
N LYS A 120 9.67 15.50 -11.81
CA LYS A 120 10.20 14.79 -12.97
C LYS A 120 10.54 15.81 -14.07
N LYS A 121 11.71 15.66 -14.69
CA LYS A 121 12.12 16.47 -15.84
C LYS A 121 11.60 15.87 -17.15
N SER A 122 11.61 16.65 -18.22
CA SER A 122 11.23 16.16 -19.55
C SER A 122 12.08 14.94 -19.93
N GLY A 123 11.45 13.93 -20.54
CA GLY A 123 12.11 12.66 -20.88
C GLY A 123 12.31 11.67 -19.72
N MET A 124 12.03 12.06 -18.47
CA MET A 124 12.08 11.12 -17.34
C MET A 124 10.84 10.22 -17.29
N ILE A 125 11.05 9.01 -16.78
CA ILE A 125 10.10 7.91 -16.83
C ILE A 125 10.02 7.20 -15.48
N ASP A 126 8.91 6.50 -15.24
CA ASP A 126 8.68 5.79 -13.99
C ASP A 126 9.51 4.50 -13.92
N VAL A 127 10.59 4.51 -13.14
CA VAL A 127 11.53 3.38 -13.01
C VAL A 127 11.17 2.44 -11.86
N VAL A 128 10.04 2.69 -11.18
CA VAL A 128 9.55 1.89 -10.06
C VAL A 128 8.46 0.95 -10.50
N ASN A 129 7.52 1.44 -11.31
CA ASN A 129 6.40 0.65 -11.78
C ASN A 129 6.81 -0.22 -12.97
N LYS A 130 6.25 -1.44 -13.02
CA LYS A 130 6.40 -2.31 -14.18
C LYS A 130 5.84 -1.64 -15.43
N ARG A 131 6.44 -1.93 -16.57
CA ARG A 131 6.05 -1.42 -17.88
C ARG A 131 5.53 -2.55 -18.74
N CYS A 132 4.85 -2.16 -19.80
CA CYS A 132 4.53 -3.08 -20.88
C CYS A 132 5.79 -3.80 -21.34
N ASN A 133 5.71 -5.12 -21.50
CA ASN A 133 6.77 -6.01 -21.96
C ASN A 133 6.92 -5.97 -23.50
N PHE A 134 6.63 -4.81 -24.09
CA PHE A 134 6.85 -4.54 -25.50
C PHE A 134 7.95 -3.49 -25.61
N GLU A 135 8.89 -3.71 -26.51
CA GLU A 135 10.07 -2.88 -26.64
C GLU A 135 9.71 -1.40 -26.86
N GLY A 136 10.34 -0.51 -26.10
CA GLY A 136 10.06 0.93 -26.16
C GLY A 136 8.72 1.40 -25.57
N CYS A 137 7.84 0.50 -25.10
CA CYS A 137 6.54 0.91 -24.58
C CYS A 137 6.62 1.39 -23.11
N MET A 138 6.19 2.63 -22.87
CA MET A 138 6.17 3.25 -21.53
C MET A 138 4.84 3.13 -20.78
N LYS A 139 3.85 2.45 -21.35
CA LYS A 139 2.52 2.29 -20.75
C LYS A 139 2.57 1.26 -19.62
N LEU A 140 1.77 1.49 -18.58
CA LEU A 140 1.58 0.52 -17.50
C LEU A 140 0.89 -0.73 -18.05
N PRO A 141 1.34 -1.94 -17.67
CA PRO A 141 0.69 -3.15 -18.10
C PRO A 141 -0.64 -3.32 -17.37
N SER A 142 -1.60 -3.87 -18.08
CA SER A 142 -2.92 -4.26 -17.55
C SER A 142 -3.44 -5.55 -18.15
N PHE A 143 -2.77 -6.09 -19.18
CA PHE A 143 -3.19 -7.26 -19.93
C PHE A 143 -2.20 -8.40 -19.75
N ASN A 144 -2.73 -9.60 -19.57
CA ASN A 144 -2.05 -10.88 -19.73
C ASN A 144 -3.12 -12.00 -19.79
N TYR A 145 -2.71 -13.26 -19.81
CA TYR A 145 -3.61 -14.40 -19.63
C TYR A 145 -4.11 -14.52 -18.19
N LYS A 146 -5.26 -15.19 -18.00
CA LYS A 146 -5.86 -15.44 -16.68
C LYS A 146 -4.82 -16.06 -15.73
N PHE A 147 -4.86 -15.64 -14.46
CA PHE A 147 -3.94 -16.07 -13.40
C PHE A 147 -2.46 -15.66 -13.56
N LYS A 148 -2.09 -14.92 -14.61
CA LYS A 148 -0.76 -14.29 -14.73
C LYS A 148 -0.75 -12.87 -14.17
N SER A 149 0.45 -12.32 -13.98
CA SER A 149 0.60 -10.89 -13.66
C SER A 149 0.48 -10.04 -14.94
N PRO A 150 -0.04 -8.81 -14.88
CA PRO A 150 -0.07 -7.93 -16.05
C PRO A 150 1.33 -7.70 -16.63
N GLU A 151 1.47 -7.91 -17.94
CA GLU A 151 2.74 -7.73 -18.66
C GLU A 151 2.59 -6.81 -19.86
N TYR A 152 1.41 -6.71 -20.48
CA TYR A 152 1.19 -5.92 -21.68
C TYR A 152 0.21 -4.79 -21.46
N CYS A 153 0.34 -3.71 -22.21
CA CYS A 153 -0.67 -2.64 -22.26
C CYS A 153 -1.79 -3.01 -23.25
N HIS A 154 -2.79 -2.14 -23.40
CA HIS A 154 -3.91 -2.40 -24.30
C HIS A 154 -3.49 -2.58 -25.76
N GLU A 155 -2.52 -1.79 -26.23
CA GLU A 155 -2.05 -1.79 -27.62
C GLU A 155 -1.17 -3.00 -27.95
N HIS A 156 -0.50 -3.57 -26.95
CA HIS A 156 0.41 -4.70 -27.14
C HIS A 156 -0.14 -6.02 -26.58
N LYS A 157 -1.47 -6.10 -26.38
CA LYS A 157 -2.11 -7.35 -25.97
C LYS A 157 -2.23 -8.28 -27.18
N SER A 158 -1.92 -9.56 -26.99
CA SER A 158 -2.24 -10.59 -27.98
C SER A 158 -3.73 -10.98 -27.92
N GLU A 159 -4.15 -11.80 -28.88
CA GLU A 159 -5.46 -12.45 -28.82
C GLU A 159 -5.63 -13.23 -27.51
N ASN A 160 -6.85 -13.28 -26.98
CA ASN A 160 -7.20 -13.95 -25.71
C ASN A 160 -6.57 -13.38 -24.42
N MET A 161 -5.70 -12.36 -24.51
CA MET A 161 -5.27 -11.63 -23.31
C MET A 161 -6.41 -10.77 -22.74
N ILE A 162 -6.54 -10.81 -21.42
CA ILE A 162 -7.61 -10.14 -20.68
C ILE A 162 -7.07 -8.99 -19.86
N ASN A 163 -7.92 -8.00 -19.59
CA ASN A 163 -7.56 -6.94 -18.65
C ASN A 163 -7.65 -7.46 -17.21
N LEU A 164 -6.50 -7.61 -16.55
CA LEU A 164 -6.35 -8.16 -15.21
C LEU A 164 -6.53 -7.12 -14.10
N ARG A 165 -6.77 -5.84 -14.43
CA ARG A 165 -7.11 -4.82 -13.43
C ARG A 165 -8.51 -4.99 -12.87
N TYR A 166 -9.39 -5.62 -13.63
CA TYR A 166 -10.77 -5.86 -13.24
C TYR A 166 -10.96 -7.34 -12.90
N GLN A 167 -11.87 -7.59 -11.95
CA GLN A 167 -12.31 -8.94 -11.66
C GLN A 167 -12.99 -9.52 -12.91
N THR A 168 -12.56 -10.70 -13.35
CA THR A 168 -13.27 -11.46 -14.38
C THR A 168 -14.33 -12.35 -13.76
N CYS A 169 -15.29 -12.78 -14.60
CA CYS A 169 -16.36 -13.66 -14.20
C CYS A 169 -15.83 -14.92 -13.50
N THR A 170 -16.52 -15.36 -12.44
CA THR A 170 -16.19 -16.54 -11.65
C THR A 170 -16.25 -17.85 -12.44
N VAL A 171 -17.02 -17.90 -13.54
CA VAL A 171 -17.03 -19.07 -14.44
C VAL A 171 -15.64 -19.24 -15.04
N GLU A 172 -15.04 -20.41 -14.89
CA GLU A 172 -13.61 -20.65 -15.19
C GLU A 172 -13.25 -20.34 -16.64
N THR A 173 -14.11 -20.72 -17.57
CA THR A 173 -13.95 -20.50 -19.02
C THR A 173 -14.34 -19.09 -19.47
N CYS A 174 -14.83 -18.25 -18.56
CA CYS A 174 -15.28 -16.89 -18.87
C CYS A 174 -14.21 -15.85 -18.55
N ASN A 175 -13.90 -15.04 -19.55
CA ASN A 175 -12.93 -13.95 -19.50
C ASN A 175 -13.58 -12.55 -19.52
N ILE A 176 -14.92 -12.49 -19.50
CA ILE A 176 -15.67 -11.25 -19.49
C ILE A 176 -15.58 -10.61 -18.09
N MET A 177 -15.46 -9.29 -18.06
CA MET A 177 -15.45 -8.51 -16.82
C MET A 177 -16.69 -8.78 -15.98
N ALA A 178 -16.48 -9.07 -14.70
CA ALA A 178 -17.55 -9.29 -13.74
C ALA A 178 -18.17 -7.96 -13.31
N LYS A 179 -19.45 -7.76 -13.63
CA LYS A 179 -20.22 -6.56 -13.27
C LYS A 179 -21.43 -6.87 -12.38
N TYR A 180 -21.80 -8.14 -12.28
CA TYR A 180 -23.02 -8.58 -11.61
C TYR A 180 -22.72 -9.29 -10.31
N ASN A 181 -23.51 -8.99 -9.29
CA ASN A 181 -23.53 -9.70 -8.03
C ASN A 181 -24.91 -9.53 -7.36
N TYR A 182 -25.15 -10.20 -6.24
CA TYR A 182 -26.32 -9.96 -5.41
C TYR A 182 -26.29 -8.54 -4.81
N PRO A 183 -27.47 -7.95 -4.53
CA PRO A 183 -27.56 -6.63 -3.90
C PRO A 183 -26.64 -6.48 -2.68
N ASN A 184 -26.17 -5.25 -2.46
CA ASN A 184 -25.24 -4.86 -1.38
C ASN A 184 -23.81 -5.40 -1.50
N ASN A 185 -23.47 -6.18 -2.52
CA ASN A 185 -22.07 -6.53 -2.78
C ASN A 185 -21.37 -5.43 -3.59
N SER A 186 -20.17 -5.03 -3.17
CA SER A 186 -19.38 -4.00 -3.87
C SER A 186 -18.50 -4.53 -5.00
N ARG A 187 -18.36 -5.86 -5.11
CA ARG A 187 -17.49 -6.52 -6.09
C ARG A 187 -18.29 -7.40 -7.03
N GLY A 188 -18.12 -7.21 -8.33
CA GLY A 188 -18.74 -8.05 -9.36
C GLY A 188 -18.17 -9.46 -9.32
N MET A 189 -19.03 -10.48 -9.46
CA MET A 189 -18.65 -11.89 -9.57
C MET A 189 -18.98 -12.48 -10.93
N TYR A 190 -20.06 -12.01 -11.56
CA TYR A 190 -20.55 -12.58 -12.82
C TYR A 190 -20.59 -11.54 -13.94
N CYS A 191 -20.44 -12.00 -15.17
CA CYS A 191 -20.70 -11.18 -16.35
C CYS A 191 -22.21 -11.20 -16.68
N THR A 192 -22.60 -10.50 -17.76
CA THR A 192 -24.02 -10.38 -18.12
C THR A 192 -24.67 -11.71 -18.52
N THR A 193 -23.90 -12.63 -19.11
CA THR A 193 -24.38 -13.93 -19.57
C THR A 193 -24.40 -14.98 -18.46
N HIS A 194 -23.56 -14.83 -17.44
CA HIS A 194 -23.47 -15.75 -16.30
C HIS A 194 -24.10 -15.21 -15.02
N LYS A 195 -24.82 -14.08 -15.09
CA LYS A 195 -25.56 -13.57 -13.93
C LYS A 195 -26.64 -14.58 -13.55
N LYS A 196 -26.80 -14.81 -12.26
CA LYS A 196 -27.89 -15.64 -11.72
C LYS A 196 -29.14 -14.80 -11.49
N HIS A 197 -30.26 -15.46 -11.24
CA HIS A 197 -31.50 -14.80 -10.85
C HIS A 197 -31.26 -13.87 -9.65
N ASN A 198 -31.89 -12.69 -9.66
CA ASN A 198 -31.75 -11.61 -8.67
C ASN A 198 -30.38 -10.93 -8.56
N MET A 199 -29.44 -11.19 -9.47
CA MET A 199 -28.19 -10.42 -9.53
C MET A 199 -28.38 -9.10 -10.28
N ILE A 200 -27.79 -8.04 -9.74
CA ILE A 200 -27.83 -6.68 -10.29
C ILE A 200 -26.45 -6.27 -10.80
N ASN A 201 -26.39 -5.35 -11.76
CA ASN A 201 -25.14 -4.69 -12.10
C ASN A 201 -24.79 -3.69 -10.99
N ILE A 202 -23.74 -4.00 -10.23
CA ILE A 202 -23.32 -3.26 -9.05
C ILE A 202 -22.82 -1.84 -9.35
N HIS A 203 -22.48 -1.55 -10.61
CA HIS A 203 -22.06 -0.22 -11.05
C HIS A 203 -23.23 0.63 -11.55
N SER A 204 -24.41 0.05 -11.74
CA SER A 204 -25.62 0.80 -12.16
C SER A 204 -26.58 1.09 -11.01
N THR A 205 -26.27 0.66 -9.80
CA THR A 205 -27.08 0.91 -8.61
C THR A 205 -27.14 2.40 -8.30
N LYS A 206 -28.32 2.87 -7.93
CA LYS A 206 -28.57 4.24 -7.50
C LYS A 206 -28.94 4.25 -6.03
N CYS A 207 -28.73 5.39 -5.39
CA CYS A 207 -29.25 5.67 -4.07
C CYS A 207 -30.75 5.39 -4.03
N GLN A 208 -31.19 4.68 -2.99
CA GLN A 208 -32.59 4.29 -2.81
C GLN A 208 -33.51 5.48 -2.49
N THR A 209 -32.96 6.63 -2.11
CA THR A 209 -33.73 7.86 -1.91
C THR A 209 -34.38 8.32 -3.21
N THR A 210 -35.71 8.46 -3.19
CA THR A 210 -36.52 8.89 -4.33
C THR A 210 -35.95 10.16 -4.97
N GLY A 211 -35.78 10.14 -6.30
CA GLY A 211 -35.24 11.28 -7.06
C GLY A 211 -33.72 11.44 -7.00
N CYS A 212 -33.01 10.69 -6.13
CA CYS A 212 -31.55 10.74 -6.08
C CYS A 212 -30.92 9.96 -7.24
N LYS A 213 -30.00 10.60 -7.98
CA LYS A 213 -29.25 9.97 -9.08
C LYS A 213 -27.83 9.55 -8.68
N LYS A 214 -27.41 9.81 -7.44
CA LYS A 214 -26.07 9.47 -6.95
C LYS A 214 -25.93 7.96 -6.75
N GLN A 215 -24.73 7.44 -6.93
CA GLN A 215 -24.44 6.05 -6.60
C GLN A 215 -24.35 5.88 -5.07
N PRO A 216 -24.75 4.71 -4.54
CA PRO A 216 -24.45 4.36 -3.17
C PRO A 216 -22.94 4.21 -2.94
N TYR A 217 -22.50 4.44 -1.71
CA TYR A 217 -21.09 4.31 -1.34
C TYR A 217 -20.75 2.89 -0.88
N ILE A 218 -19.46 2.57 -0.86
CA ILE A 218 -18.96 1.32 -0.27
C ILE A 218 -18.63 1.59 1.19
N ASP A 219 -19.25 0.83 2.10
CA ASP A 219 -19.05 0.97 3.53
C ASP A 219 -17.69 0.45 4.01
N THR A 220 -17.44 0.56 5.32
CA THR A 220 -16.17 0.14 5.93
C THR A 220 -15.95 -1.38 5.89
N PHE A 221 -16.99 -2.17 5.66
CA PHE A 221 -16.92 -3.62 5.51
C PHE A 221 -16.76 -4.04 4.05
N GLY A 222 -16.66 -3.08 3.13
CA GLY A 222 -16.57 -3.35 1.71
C GLY A 222 -17.91 -3.76 1.09
N MET A 223 -19.03 -3.43 1.71
CA MET A 223 -20.37 -3.68 1.18
C MET A 223 -20.92 -2.41 0.51
N LEU A 224 -21.72 -2.59 -0.53
CA LEU A 224 -22.37 -1.48 -1.22
C LEU A 224 -23.60 -1.05 -0.40
N SER A 225 -23.63 0.19 0.06
CA SER A 225 -24.80 0.76 0.76
C SER A 225 -26.01 0.81 -0.16
N LYS A 226 -27.20 0.98 0.41
CA LYS A 226 -28.43 1.31 -0.33
C LYS A 226 -28.52 2.80 -0.63
N PHE A 227 -27.81 3.63 0.13
CA PHE A 227 -27.89 5.09 0.05
C PHE A 227 -26.55 5.69 -0.38
N CYS A 228 -26.59 6.88 -1.00
CA CYS A 228 -25.38 7.67 -1.18
C CYS A 228 -24.94 8.26 0.16
N GLU A 229 -23.72 8.78 0.21
CA GLU A 229 -23.15 9.32 1.45
C GLU A 229 -23.99 10.42 2.12
N GLU A 230 -24.77 11.17 1.34
CA GLU A 230 -25.62 12.26 1.81
C GLU A 230 -26.98 11.79 2.35
N HIS A 231 -27.47 10.64 1.89
CA HIS A 231 -28.79 10.12 2.23
C HIS A 231 -28.76 8.91 3.17
N ASP A 232 -27.56 8.46 3.56
CA ASP A 232 -27.43 7.41 4.55
C ASP A 232 -27.59 8.00 5.95
N ILE A 233 -28.83 8.00 6.45
CA ILE A 233 -29.20 8.54 7.76
C ILE A 233 -28.61 7.68 8.89
N GLU A 234 -28.37 6.38 8.62
CA GLU A 234 -27.73 5.44 9.54
C GLU A 234 -26.21 5.59 9.60
N LYS A 235 -25.61 6.37 8.68
CA LYS A 235 -24.21 6.83 8.77
C LYS A 235 -24.07 7.70 10.02
N LYS A 236 -23.94 7.05 11.18
CA LYS A 236 -23.79 7.71 12.46
C LYS A 236 -22.62 8.68 12.35
N PRO A 237 -22.83 9.98 12.62
CA PRO A 237 -21.74 10.93 12.61
C PRO A 237 -20.68 10.39 13.56
N LEU A 238 -19.44 10.29 13.08
CA LEU A 238 -18.33 9.89 13.92
C LEU A 238 -18.34 10.75 15.17
N ARG A 239 -18.19 10.13 16.33
CA ARG A 239 -18.17 10.84 17.62
C ARG A 239 -16.74 11.17 18.00
N CYS A 240 -16.58 12.27 18.70
CA CYS A 240 -15.28 12.66 19.21
C CYS A 240 -14.73 11.57 20.14
N ALA A 241 -13.45 11.24 19.99
CA ALA A 241 -12.77 10.26 20.84
C ALA A 241 -12.79 10.62 22.34
N LYS A 242 -13.11 11.88 22.68
CA LYS A 242 -13.15 12.40 24.05
C LYS A 242 -14.53 12.85 24.52
N CYS A 243 -15.56 12.91 23.65
CA CYS A 243 -16.92 13.29 24.05
C CYS A 243 -18.00 12.90 23.02
N SER A 244 -19.27 13.09 23.37
CA SER A 244 -20.42 12.76 22.52
C SER A 244 -20.68 13.72 21.35
N ASN A 245 -19.86 14.76 21.18
CA ASN A 245 -20.00 15.70 20.06
C ASN A 245 -19.56 15.06 18.74
N ILE A 246 -20.07 15.60 17.63
CA ILE A 246 -19.70 15.16 16.29
C ILE A 246 -18.21 15.46 16.05
N ALA A 247 -17.48 14.44 15.61
CA ALA A 247 -16.12 14.56 15.14
C ALA A 247 -16.12 15.10 13.71
N VAL A 248 -15.44 16.24 13.52
CA VAL A 248 -15.23 16.88 12.20
C VAL A 248 -13.77 17.29 11.99
N TYR A 249 -12.90 17.00 12.96
CA TYR A 249 -11.48 17.28 12.93
C TYR A 249 -10.68 15.98 12.97
N GLY A 250 -9.60 15.90 12.21
CA GLY A 250 -8.69 14.76 12.16
C GLY A 250 -7.50 15.01 11.23
N SER A 251 -6.57 14.07 11.18
CA SER A 251 -5.42 14.14 10.27
C SER A 251 -5.84 13.87 8.82
N ILE A 252 -5.15 14.51 7.87
CA ILE A 252 -5.35 14.31 6.43
C ILE A 252 -5.31 12.81 6.08
N GLY A 253 -6.35 12.33 5.40
CA GLY A 253 -6.46 10.94 4.94
C GLY A 253 -6.97 9.94 5.99
N LEU A 254 -7.33 10.41 7.19
CA LEU A 254 -8.01 9.60 8.22
C LEU A 254 -9.44 10.07 8.45
N PHE A 255 -10.24 9.25 9.13
CA PHE A 255 -11.59 9.62 9.54
C PHE A 255 -11.57 10.70 10.64
N PRO A 256 -12.55 11.63 10.68
CA PRO A 256 -12.70 12.58 11.77
C PRO A 256 -12.77 11.88 13.12
N ARG A 257 -11.91 12.29 14.06
CA ARG A 257 -11.86 11.72 15.42
C ARG A 257 -12.09 12.75 16.53
N HIS A 258 -12.00 14.04 16.24
CA HIS A 258 -12.15 15.08 17.22
C HIS A 258 -13.26 16.07 16.85
N CYS A 259 -13.97 16.57 17.87
CA CYS A 259 -14.84 17.73 17.71
C CYS A 259 -13.99 19.01 17.74
N PHE A 260 -14.61 20.16 17.49
CA PHE A 260 -13.93 21.45 17.54
C PHE A 260 -13.14 21.68 18.84
N MET A 261 -13.70 21.30 19.98
CA MET A 261 -13.10 21.51 21.31
C MET A 261 -11.95 20.56 21.62
N HIS A 262 -11.89 19.39 20.97
CA HIS A 262 -10.89 18.36 21.25
C HIS A 262 -9.92 18.15 20.10
N ARG A 263 -9.94 19.04 19.10
CA ARG A 263 -9.01 18.98 17.96
C ARG A 263 -7.57 19.08 18.45
N LEU A 264 -6.70 18.25 17.90
CA LEU A 264 -5.27 18.39 18.09
C LEU A 264 -4.74 19.54 17.22
N PRO A 265 -3.57 20.12 17.55
CA PRO A 265 -2.97 21.18 16.75
C PRO A 265 -2.76 20.79 15.27
N ILE A 266 -2.55 19.49 15.01
CA ILE A 266 -2.36 18.93 13.66
C ILE A 266 -3.67 18.56 12.95
N ASP A 267 -4.81 18.60 13.65
CA ASP A 267 -6.08 18.20 13.06
C ASP A 267 -6.61 19.30 12.15
N ILE A 268 -6.96 18.92 10.94
CA ILE A 268 -7.68 19.78 10.02
C ILE A 268 -9.18 19.49 10.08
N LYS A 269 -9.99 20.47 9.66
CA LYS A 269 -11.41 20.24 9.47
C LYS A 269 -11.59 19.36 8.23
N LEU A 270 -11.99 18.11 8.44
CA LEU A 270 -12.31 17.17 7.39
C LEU A 270 -13.78 17.40 7.01
N LYS A 271 -14.04 17.87 5.79
CA LYS A 271 -15.42 18.13 5.31
C LYS A 271 -16.24 16.84 5.35
N LYS A 272 -17.55 16.98 5.64
CA LYS A 272 -18.55 15.92 5.44
C LYS A 272 -18.64 15.56 3.97
#